data_AF-V5RWL7-F1
#
_entry.id   AF-V5RWL7-F1
#
_cell.length_a   1.000
_cell.length_b   1.000
_cell.length_c   1.000
_cell.angle_alpha   90.00
_cell.angle_beta   90.00
_cell.angle_gamma   90.00
#
_symmetry.space_group_name_H-M   'P 1'
#
loop_
_entity.id
_entity.type
_entity.pdbx_description
1 polymer ?
#
loop_
_entity_poly.entity_id
_entity_poly.type
_entity_poly.pdbx_seq_one_letter_code
_entity_poly.pdbx_strand_id
1 'polypeptide(L)'
;MAQETIFYSWQSDNSKTRSYVERALKKAVESIADDPSIESAPRIDKDTQDVAGAVHIVDTIKKKIDECGIFLADVSLVDKAASGRAIVNQNVMFELGYAIGKHSESRVIMVANADLGDVKNLPFDISHHRVIQFSPSADPKATKLQASLESAINIHLQALAVQNKESLVTSEKEKLLTAIDNGKPTRTLAKKYFETAYSQYLGLSPGRYKDGNHQHYASEVFEAYEKTKHIALELHEVFEVAAEHKKEDVLLQAYKSIQIVSQYYDVMPEDGGQLSEVSKDYYILVVNEIVSLLMGSISHEKLWGLMQEIASTKLSRADMYEETRTLDRLYGHPQNLLNYYKELKSVNYVIPMTPLIAERFSDSQDVLQAYIDGSMLRYFLVGSYPWIVGLLLGNSWTKHIPEFFAEFKKVSFVNAMMKVTGEKTVDEFRSNIWKQASADLANWSYPNDNLLPALKFVGIETEGDIAKNQQVISV
;
A
#
# COMPACT_ATOMS: atom_id res chain seq x y z
N MET A 1 -23.29 4.68 -5.62
CA MET A 1 -24.29 5.55 -6.27
C MET A 1 -24.36 6.95 -5.65
N ALA A 2 -24.35 7.12 -4.32
CA ALA A 2 -24.39 8.46 -3.68
C ALA A 2 -23.05 9.27 -3.85
N GLN A 3 -21.91 8.61 -3.67
CA GLN A 3 -20.57 9.23 -3.66
C GLN A 3 -20.05 9.83 -4.99
N GLU A 4 -20.77 9.66 -6.10
CA GLU A 4 -20.37 10.19 -7.42
C GLU A 4 -21.20 11.42 -7.82
N THR A 5 -22.05 11.93 -6.92
CA THR A 5 -22.89 13.10 -7.22
C THR A 5 -22.22 14.38 -6.76
N ILE A 6 -22.19 15.38 -7.63
CA ILE A 6 -21.80 16.76 -7.33
C ILE A 6 -23.08 17.55 -7.08
N PHE A 7 -23.33 17.94 -5.84
CA PHE A 7 -24.42 18.86 -5.53
C PHE A 7 -23.95 20.29 -5.77
N TYR A 8 -24.57 20.97 -6.73
CA TYR A 8 -24.25 22.35 -7.08
C TYR A 8 -25.21 23.33 -6.42
N SER A 9 -24.72 24.01 -5.38
CA SER A 9 -25.38 25.10 -4.67
C SER A 9 -25.07 26.43 -5.36
N TRP A 10 -26.08 27.03 -5.99
CA TRP A 10 -25.92 28.24 -6.82
C TRP A 10 -26.62 29.46 -6.21
N GLN A 11 -26.02 30.62 -6.42
CA GLN A 11 -26.65 31.90 -6.10
C GLN A 11 -27.71 32.27 -7.16
N SER A 12 -28.85 32.80 -6.74
CA SER A 12 -29.94 33.18 -7.65
C SER A 12 -29.87 34.62 -8.17
N ASP A 13 -29.01 35.44 -7.57
CA ASP A 13 -28.97 36.89 -7.76
C ASP A 13 -28.30 37.32 -9.07
N ASN A 14 -27.49 36.46 -9.69
CA ASN A 14 -26.81 36.72 -10.96
C ASN A 14 -26.92 35.52 -11.91
N SER A 15 -27.92 35.57 -12.80
CA SER A 15 -28.17 34.52 -13.78
C SER A 15 -26.99 34.27 -14.75
N LYS A 16 -26.17 35.29 -15.05
CA LYS A 16 -24.97 35.13 -15.89
C LYS A 16 -23.90 34.31 -15.19
N THR A 17 -23.65 34.59 -13.91
CA THR A 17 -22.73 33.83 -13.06
C THR A 17 -23.18 32.38 -12.94
N ARG A 18 -24.44 32.14 -12.59
CA ARG A 18 -25.03 30.80 -12.53
C ARG A 18 -24.81 30.03 -13.84
N SER A 19 -25.22 30.61 -14.96
CA SER A 19 -25.13 29.96 -16.28
C SER A 19 -23.68 29.66 -16.69
N TYR A 20 -22.76 30.55 -16.30
CA TYR A 20 -21.34 30.41 -16.57
C TYR A 20 -20.74 29.22 -15.80
N VAL A 21 -21.01 29.12 -14.50
CA VAL A 21 -20.53 28.01 -13.65
C VAL A 21 -21.17 26.69 -14.08
N GLU A 22 -22.49 26.65 -14.32
CA GLU A 22 -23.18 25.43 -14.77
C GLU A 22 -22.58 24.89 -16.07
N ARG A 23 -22.26 25.77 -17.01
CA ARG A 23 -21.64 25.38 -18.29
C ARG A 23 -20.23 24.85 -18.11
N ALA A 24 -19.42 25.48 -17.24
CA ALA A 24 -18.07 25.02 -16.94
C ALA A 24 -18.09 23.65 -16.25
N LEU A 25 -18.99 23.47 -15.28
CA LEU A 25 -19.17 22.22 -14.56
C LEU A 25 -19.63 21.08 -15.48
N LYS A 26 -20.61 21.33 -16.36
CA LYS A 26 -21.07 20.33 -17.34
C LYS A 26 -19.94 19.85 -18.24
N LYS A 27 -19.16 20.78 -18.82
CA LYS A 27 -18.01 20.43 -19.65
C LYS A 27 -16.94 19.66 -18.88
N ALA A 28 -16.70 20.05 -17.63
CA ALA A 28 -15.75 19.34 -16.76
C ALA A 28 -16.19 17.89 -16.52
N VAL A 29 -17.46 17.69 -16.19
CA VAL A 29 -18.04 16.36 -15.98
C VAL A 29 -18.06 15.53 -17.26
N GLU A 30 -18.38 16.13 -18.41
CA GLU A 30 -18.31 15.48 -19.73
C GLU A 30 -16.88 15.02 -20.06
N SER A 31 -15.88 15.89 -19.86
CA SER A 31 -14.46 15.59 -20.05
C SER A 31 -13.98 14.43 -19.16
N ILE A 32 -14.41 14.42 -17.89
CA ILE A 32 -14.13 13.33 -16.94
C ILE A 32 -14.82 12.03 -17.36
N ALA A 33 -16.05 12.10 -17.90
CA ALA A 33 -16.80 10.93 -18.36
C ALA A 33 -16.19 10.26 -19.60
N ASP A 34 -15.48 11.04 -20.43
CA ASP A 34 -14.79 10.53 -21.62
C ASP A 34 -13.45 9.83 -21.26
N ASP A 35 -13.00 9.90 -20.01
CA ASP A 35 -11.80 9.19 -19.53
C ASP A 35 -12.10 7.71 -19.27
N PRO A 36 -11.54 6.77 -20.06
CA PRO A 36 -11.81 5.33 -19.91
C PRO A 36 -11.25 4.73 -18.60
N SER A 37 -10.42 5.46 -17.86
CA SER A 37 -9.89 5.03 -16.57
C SER A 37 -10.86 5.25 -15.40
N ILE A 38 -11.95 5.99 -15.60
CA ILE A 38 -12.94 6.30 -14.58
C ILE A 38 -14.12 5.32 -14.67
N GLU A 39 -14.27 4.48 -13.64
CA GLU A 39 -15.32 3.45 -13.59
C GLU A 39 -16.75 4.02 -13.54
N SER A 40 -16.93 5.20 -12.94
CA SER A 40 -18.22 5.89 -12.89
C SER A 40 -18.04 7.40 -12.92
N ALA A 41 -18.60 8.03 -13.94
CA ALA A 41 -18.53 9.47 -14.13
C ALA A 41 -19.43 10.21 -13.13
N PRO A 42 -18.99 11.38 -12.61
CA PRO A 42 -19.78 12.14 -11.66
C PRO A 42 -21.06 12.69 -12.30
N ARG A 43 -22.12 12.86 -11.50
CA ARG A 43 -23.40 13.44 -11.95
C ARG A 43 -23.67 14.75 -11.24
N ILE A 44 -24.24 15.72 -11.96
CA ILE A 44 -24.60 17.01 -11.38
C ILE A 44 -26.02 16.92 -10.85
N ASP A 45 -26.21 17.27 -9.58
CA ASP A 45 -27.52 17.46 -8.96
C ASP A 45 -27.64 18.90 -8.40
N LYS A 46 -28.86 19.43 -8.33
CA LYS A 46 -29.17 20.77 -7.79
C LYS A 46 -30.64 20.89 -7.38
N ASP A 47 -30.95 21.90 -6.57
CA ASP A 47 -32.31 22.27 -6.17
C ASP A 47 -33.11 21.04 -5.68
N THR A 48 -34.39 20.94 -6.08
CA THR A 48 -35.23 19.75 -5.94
C THR A 48 -35.35 18.97 -7.26
N GLN A 49 -34.36 19.08 -8.15
CA GLN A 49 -34.39 18.41 -9.46
C GLN A 49 -34.63 16.90 -9.31
N ASP A 50 -35.37 16.30 -10.23
CA ASP A 50 -35.65 14.84 -10.25
C ASP A 50 -36.41 14.28 -9.04
N VAL A 51 -37.06 15.15 -8.23
CA VAL A 51 -37.96 14.76 -7.14
C VAL A 51 -39.41 15.13 -7.48
N ALA A 52 -40.31 14.13 -7.51
CA ALA A 52 -41.71 14.32 -7.88
C ALA A 52 -42.61 14.71 -6.68
N GLY A 53 -43.59 15.58 -6.92
CA GLY A 53 -44.61 15.97 -5.95
C GLY A 53 -44.32 17.28 -5.19
N ALA A 54 -45.23 17.65 -4.28
CA ALA A 54 -45.05 18.81 -3.40
C ALA A 54 -44.16 18.42 -2.21
N VAL A 55 -42.85 18.42 -2.43
CA VAL A 55 -41.85 18.06 -1.40
C VAL A 55 -41.42 19.26 -0.56
N HIS A 56 -41.03 19.01 0.69
CA HIS A 56 -40.43 20.03 1.53
C HIS A 56 -39.03 20.36 0.99
N ILE A 57 -38.87 21.60 0.49
CA ILE A 57 -37.68 22.02 -0.29
C ILE A 57 -36.41 21.88 0.55
N VAL A 58 -36.42 22.38 1.79
CA VAL A 58 -35.25 22.38 2.67
C VAL A 58 -34.80 20.96 3.01
N ASP A 59 -35.74 20.05 3.30
CA ASP A 59 -35.39 18.66 3.65
C ASP A 59 -34.89 17.89 2.44
N THR A 60 -35.46 18.17 1.27
CA THR A 60 -35.00 17.59 0.00
C THR A 60 -33.56 18.01 -0.30
N ILE A 61 -33.25 19.30 -0.18
CA ILE A 61 -31.89 19.82 -0.39
C ILE A 61 -30.93 19.22 0.64
N LYS A 62 -31.27 19.20 1.92
CA LYS A 62 -30.43 18.56 2.96
C LYS A 62 -30.14 17.10 2.65
N LYS A 63 -31.15 16.34 2.23
CA LYS A 63 -30.99 14.93 1.85
C LYS A 63 -30.04 14.78 0.66
N LYS A 64 -30.18 15.62 -0.38
CA LYS A 64 -29.27 15.60 -1.53
C LYS A 64 -27.84 15.99 -1.16
N ILE A 65 -27.68 16.96 -0.26
CA ILE A 65 -26.37 17.31 0.30
C ILE A 65 -25.82 16.12 1.10
N ASP A 66 -26.61 15.46 1.94
CA ASP A 66 -26.20 14.27 2.71
C ASP A 66 -25.69 13.14 1.80
N GLU A 67 -26.30 13.00 0.63
CA GLU A 67 -26.01 11.93 -0.33
C GLU A 67 -24.89 12.29 -1.32
N CYS A 68 -24.53 13.56 -1.50
CA CYS A 68 -23.53 13.95 -2.49
C CYS A 68 -22.10 13.54 -2.11
N GLY A 69 -21.27 13.26 -3.10
CA GLY A 69 -19.83 13.03 -2.93
C GLY A 69 -19.00 14.31 -2.92
N ILE A 70 -19.44 15.33 -3.67
CA ILE A 70 -18.79 16.65 -3.76
C ILE A 70 -19.86 17.72 -3.64
N PHE A 71 -19.60 18.73 -2.82
CA PHE A 71 -20.45 19.92 -2.72
C PHE A 71 -19.76 21.11 -3.40
N LEU A 72 -20.38 21.67 -4.44
CA LEU A 72 -19.88 22.84 -5.17
C LEU A 72 -20.71 24.07 -4.79
N ALA A 73 -20.07 25.08 -4.23
CA ALA A 73 -20.72 26.32 -3.80
C ALA A 73 -20.31 27.52 -4.65
N ASP A 74 -21.29 28.21 -5.23
CA ASP A 74 -21.09 29.53 -5.84
C ASP A 74 -21.18 30.63 -4.76
N VAL A 75 -20.02 30.98 -4.19
CA VAL A 75 -19.89 31.99 -3.14
C VAL A 75 -19.65 33.40 -3.69
N SER A 76 -20.02 33.65 -4.96
CA SER A 76 -19.90 34.98 -5.57
C SER A 76 -20.62 36.04 -4.75
N LEU A 77 -20.02 37.24 -4.65
CA LEU A 77 -20.66 38.38 -4.02
C LEU A 77 -21.91 38.79 -4.81
N VAL A 78 -23.01 39.02 -4.12
CA VAL A 78 -24.31 39.34 -4.71
C VAL A 78 -24.72 40.80 -4.48
N ASP A 79 -24.26 41.39 -3.37
CA ASP A 79 -24.60 42.77 -3.02
C ASP A 79 -23.58 43.36 -2.00
N LYS A 80 -23.79 44.60 -1.59
CA LYS A 80 -23.11 45.26 -0.47
C LYS A 80 -24.12 45.88 0.47
N ALA A 81 -23.96 45.65 1.77
CA ALA A 81 -24.74 46.32 2.80
C ALA A 81 -24.50 47.83 2.78
N ALA A 82 -25.39 48.60 3.39
CA ALA A 82 -25.21 50.05 3.60
C ALA A 82 -23.89 50.41 4.31
N SER A 83 -23.33 49.50 5.11
CA SER A 83 -22.03 49.66 5.77
C SER A 83 -20.83 49.45 4.83
N GLY A 84 -21.06 49.08 3.57
CA GLY A 84 -20.03 48.69 2.59
C GLY A 84 -19.57 47.24 2.69
N ARG A 85 -20.07 46.47 3.67
CA ARG A 85 -19.75 45.04 3.82
C ARG A 85 -20.35 44.23 2.67
N ALA A 86 -19.55 43.41 2.01
CA ALA A 86 -20.02 42.56 0.92
C ALA A 86 -20.95 41.45 1.43
N ILE A 87 -21.91 41.06 0.59
CA ILE A 87 -22.96 40.08 0.87
C ILE A 87 -22.81 38.94 -0.14
N VAL A 88 -23.00 37.72 0.35
CA VAL A 88 -23.10 36.48 -0.44
C VAL A 88 -24.52 35.92 -0.28
N ASN A 89 -24.95 35.04 -1.19
CA ASN A 89 -26.28 34.46 -1.13
C ASN A 89 -26.47 33.64 0.16
N GLN A 90 -27.55 33.93 0.90
CA GLN A 90 -27.79 33.33 2.22
C GLN A 90 -28.14 31.83 2.14
N ASN A 91 -28.81 31.39 1.08
CA ASN A 91 -29.13 29.97 0.89
C ASN A 91 -27.85 29.17 0.63
N VAL A 92 -26.99 29.68 -0.25
CA VAL A 92 -25.68 29.05 -0.52
C VAL A 92 -24.85 28.94 0.77
N MET A 93 -24.85 29.98 1.61
CA MET A 93 -24.12 29.93 2.88
C MET A 93 -24.70 28.91 3.87
N PHE A 94 -26.03 28.79 3.93
CA PHE A 94 -26.68 27.78 4.76
C PHE A 94 -26.34 26.36 4.28
N GLU A 95 -26.45 26.11 2.98
CA GLU A 95 -26.14 24.81 2.37
C GLU A 95 -24.65 24.47 2.52
N LEU A 96 -23.76 25.44 2.33
CA LEU A 96 -22.32 25.30 2.55
C LEU A 96 -21.98 24.94 3.99
N GLY A 97 -22.57 25.64 4.97
CA GLY A 97 -22.38 25.33 6.39
C GLY A 97 -22.89 23.92 6.74
N TYR A 98 -24.03 23.53 6.19
CA TYR A 98 -24.57 22.18 6.36
C TYR A 98 -23.65 21.11 5.74
N ALA A 99 -23.16 21.35 4.52
CA ALA A 99 -22.26 20.45 3.81
C ALA A 99 -20.93 20.25 4.56
N ILE A 100 -20.30 21.33 5.04
CA ILE A 100 -19.07 21.25 5.85
C ILE A 100 -19.32 20.43 7.12
N GLY A 101 -20.41 20.72 7.84
CA GLY A 101 -20.75 19.98 9.06
C GLY A 101 -21.05 18.49 8.83
N LYS A 102 -21.53 18.13 7.64
CA LYS A 102 -21.88 16.75 7.27
C LYS A 102 -20.70 15.95 6.72
N HIS A 103 -19.89 16.55 5.87
CA HIS A 103 -18.92 15.88 5.00
C HIS A 103 -17.46 16.28 5.23
N SER A 104 -17.20 17.34 6.02
CA SER A 104 -15.93 18.07 6.16
C SER A 104 -15.55 18.97 4.97
N GLU A 105 -14.63 19.91 5.21
CA GLU A 105 -14.16 20.87 4.19
C GLU A 105 -13.48 20.17 3.00
N SER A 106 -12.94 18.96 3.18
CA SER A 106 -12.24 18.22 2.13
C SER A 106 -13.14 17.70 1.01
N ARG A 107 -14.48 17.85 1.13
CA ARG A 107 -15.46 17.50 0.09
C ARG A 107 -16.11 18.70 -0.57
N VAL A 108 -15.62 19.91 -0.28
CA VAL A 108 -16.22 21.18 -0.71
C VAL A 108 -15.33 21.87 -1.73
N ILE A 109 -15.93 22.29 -2.84
CA ILE A 109 -15.33 23.18 -3.82
C ILE A 109 -16.07 24.51 -3.77
N MET A 110 -15.34 25.62 -3.58
CA MET A 110 -15.91 26.97 -3.67
C MET A 110 -15.44 27.67 -4.93
N VAL A 111 -16.38 28.32 -5.62
CA VAL A 111 -16.11 29.16 -6.78
C VAL A 111 -16.63 30.58 -6.55
N ALA A 112 -15.92 31.59 -7.05
CA ALA A 112 -16.37 32.98 -6.96
C ALA A 112 -16.07 33.78 -8.22
N ASN A 113 -17.06 34.56 -8.64
CA ASN A 113 -16.94 35.49 -9.75
C ASN A 113 -16.18 36.76 -9.33
N ALA A 114 -14.93 36.85 -9.78
CA ALA A 114 -14.05 38.00 -9.53
C ALA A 114 -14.57 39.30 -10.17
N ASP A 115 -15.47 39.23 -11.16
CA ASP A 115 -16.09 40.42 -11.76
C ASP A 115 -17.07 41.10 -10.79
N LEU A 116 -17.57 40.39 -9.77
CA LEU A 116 -18.50 40.92 -8.76
C LEU A 116 -17.79 41.41 -7.49
N GLY A 117 -16.49 41.14 -7.37
CA GLY A 117 -15.61 41.70 -6.35
C GLY A 117 -14.52 40.73 -5.90
N ASP A 118 -13.57 41.25 -5.14
CA ASP A 118 -12.43 40.48 -4.62
C ASP A 118 -12.90 39.48 -3.55
N VAL A 119 -12.46 38.22 -3.66
CA VAL A 119 -12.73 37.14 -2.69
C VAL A 119 -12.24 37.47 -1.28
N LYS A 120 -11.29 38.40 -1.13
CA LYS A 120 -10.88 38.92 0.20
C LYS A 120 -12.02 39.59 0.96
N ASN A 121 -13.08 40.00 0.26
CA ASN A 121 -14.27 40.59 0.86
C ASN A 121 -15.34 39.55 1.22
N LEU A 122 -15.09 38.25 1.00
CA LEU A 122 -16.00 37.20 1.46
C LEU A 122 -16.18 37.27 2.99
N PRO A 123 -17.32 36.78 3.53
CA PRO A 123 -17.51 36.69 4.97
C PRO A 123 -16.36 35.92 5.65
N PHE A 124 -16.01 36.37 6.86
CA PHE A 124 -14.90 35.81 7.65
C PHE A 124 -14.95 34.28 7.78
N ASP A 125 -16.15 33.71 7.88
CA ASP A 125 -16.36 32.26 8.01
C ASP A 125 -15.80 31.45 6.82
N ILE A 126 -15.69 32.06 5.64
CA ILE A 126 -15.21 31.38 4.41
C ILE A 126 -14.00 32.06 3.75
N SER A 127 -13.60 33.26 4.19
CA SER A 127 -12.50 34.04 3.58
C SER A 127 -11.12 33.40 3.71
N HIS A 128 -10.96 32.44 4.63
CA HIS A 128 -9.71 31.70 4.85
C HIS A 128 -9.63 30.38 4.08
N HIS A 129 -10.67 30.02 3.34
CA HIS A 129 -10.70 28.80 2.55
C HIS A 129 -10.25 29.06 1.11
N ARG A 130 -9.81 27.99 0.43
CA ARG A 130 -9.45 28.06 -0.99
C ARG A 130 -10.69 28.26 -1.84
N VAL A 131 -10.68 29.29 -2.69
CA VAL A 131 -11.77 29.62 -3.63
C VAL A 131 -11.21 29.68 -5.05
N ILE A 132 -11.84 28.95 -5.97
CA ILE A 132 -11.53 29.01 -7.40
C ILE A 132 -12.15 30.30 -7.95
N GLN A 133 -11.31 31.26 -8.32
CA GLN A 133 -11.76 32.51 -8.92
C GLN A 133 -11.98 32.35 -10.41
N PHE A 134 -13.07 32.93 -10.92
CA PHE A 134 -13.33 33.01 -12.35
C PHE A 134 -13.84 34.39 -12.74
N SER A 135 -13.74 34.72 -14.02
CA SER A 135 -14.17 36.00 -14.58
C SER A 135 -14.84 35.74 -15.93
N PRO A 136 -16.18 35.84 -16.03
CA PRO A 136 -16.87 35.73 -17.30
C PRO A 136 -16.43 36.77 -18.33
N SER A 137 -15.98 37.95 -17.89
CA SER A 137 -15.44 38.98 -18.78
C SER A 137 -14.06 38.62 -19.36
N ALA A 138 -13.15 38.06 -18.54
CA ALA A 138 -11.80 37.70 -18.97
C ALA A 138 -11.70 36.31 -19.63
N ASP A 139 -12.63 35.40 -19.34
CA ASP A 139 -12.70 34.06 -19.93
C ASP A 139 -14.14 33.71 -20.36
N PRO A 140 -14.68 34.28 -21.46
CA PRO A 140 -16.08 34.08 -21.85
C PRO A 140 -16.47 32.62 -22.14
N LYS A 141 -15.49 31.78 -22.51
CA LYS A 141 -15.68 30.36 -22.84
C LYS A 141 -15.62 29.44 -21.63
N ALA A 142 -15.25 29.97 -20.47
CA ALA A 142 -15.08 29.25 -19.21
C ALA A 142 -14.00 28.16 -19.24
N THR A 143 -13.00 28.30 -20.11
CA THR A 143 -11.95 27.29 -20.30
C THR A 143 -11.10 27.13 -19.03
N LYS A 144 -10.78 28.22 -18.34
CA LYS A 144 -9.98 28.19 -17.10
C LYS A 144 -10.77 27.63 -15.93
N LEU A 145 -12.04 28.01 -15.81
CA LEU A 145 -12.92 27.47 -14.77
C LEU A 145 -13.17 25.99 -14.99
N GLN A 146 -13.43 25.57 -16.24
CA GLN A 146 -13.55 24.15 -16.61
C GLN A 146 -12.32 23.35 -16.15
N ALA A 147 -11.12 23.74 -16.57
CA ALA A 147 -9.89 23.02 -16.20
C ALA A 147 -9.66 22.98 -14.67
N SER A 148 -10.01 24.06 -13.97
CA SER A 148 -9.88 24.12 -12.50
C SER A 148 -10.88 23.19 -11.80
N LEU A 149 -12.12 23.12 -12.31
CA LEU A 149 -13.15 22.20 -11.80
C LEU A 149 -12.77 20.75 -12.10
N GLU A 150 -12.30 20.44 -13.32
CA GLU A 150 -11.82 19.10 -13.69
C GLU A 150 -10.73 18.62 -12.73
N SER A 151 -9.71 19.45 -12.50
CA SER A 151 -8.62 19.14 -11.57
C SER A 151 -9.13 18.91 -10.14
N ALA A 152 -10.00 19.79 -9.62
CA ALA A 152 -10.51 19.69 -8.27
C ALA A 152 -11.41 18.45 -8.06
N ILE A 153 -12.25 18.13 -9.05
CA ILE A 153 -13.14 16.96 -9.03
C ILE A 153 -12.30 15.67 -9.09
N ASN A 154 -11.30 15.59 -9.98
CA ASN A 154 -10.46 14.41 -10.09
C ASN A 154 -9.70 14.10 -8.79
N ILE A 155 -9.17 15.12 -8.11
CA ILE A 155 -8.53 14.95 -6.79
C ILE A 155 -9.52 14.36 -5.77
N HIS A 156 -10.77 14.83 -5.77
CA HIS A 156 -11.81 14.30 -4.87
C HIS A 156 -12.19 12.85 -5.21
N LEU A 157 -12.39 12.54 -6.49
CA LEU A 157 -12.71 11.18 -6.93
C LEU A 157 -11.60 10.20 -6.57
N GLN A 158 -10.34 10.59 -6.72
CA GLN A 158 -9.18 9.80 -6.29
C GLN A 158 -9.20 9.56 -4.77
N ALA A 159 -9.42 10.60 -3.98
CA ALA A 159 -9.50 10.48 -2.52
C ALA A 159 -10.65 9.56 -2.07
N LEU A 160 -11.83 9.65 -2.71
CA LEU A 160 -12.96 8.76 -2.43
C LEU A 160 -12.68 7.31 -2.82
N ALA A 161 -12.03 7.09 -3.97
CA ALA A 161 -11.65 5.75 -4.41
C ALA A 161 -10.66 5.08 -3.42
N VAL A 162 -9.70 5.84 -2.88
CA VAL A 162 -8.77 5.35 -1.85
C VAL A 162 -9.52 4.99 -0.57
N GLN A 163 -10.36 5.89 -0.04
CA GLN A 163 -11.17 5.62 1.17
C GLN A 163 -12.06 4.39 1.02
N ASN A 164 -12.70 4.22 -0.14
CA ASN A 164 -13.54 3.06 -0.39
C ASN A 164 -12.73 1.76 -0.44
N LYS A 165 -11.56 1.77 -1.09
CA LYS A 165 -10.67 0.60 -1.13
C LYS A 165 -10.17 0.23 0.26
N GLU A 166 -9.70 1.20 1.06
CA GLU A 166 -9.26 0.96 2.45
C GLU A 166 -10.40 0.39 3.31
N SER A 167 -11.62 0.95 3.20
CA SER A 167 -12.79 0.44 3.93
C SER A 167 -13.18 -0.99 3.51
N LEU A 168 -13.04 -1.32 2.22
CA LEU A 168 -13.34 -2.65 1.70
C LEU A 168 -12.34 -3.67 2.21
N VAL A 169 -11.04 -3.35 2.15
CA VAL A 169 -9.96 -4.21 2.65
C VAL A 169 -10.15 -4.47 4.14
N THR A 170 -10.41 -3.41 4.93
CA THR A 170 -10.69 -3.52 6.36
C THR A 170 -11.89 -4.45 6.61
N SER A 171 -12.98 -4.26 5.88
CA SER A 171 -14.17 -5.12 6.01
C SER A 171 -13.91 -6.58 5.63
N GLU A 172 -13.07 -6.83 4.63
CA GLU A 172 -12.68 -8.18 4.19
C GLU A 172 -11.75 -8.87 5.19
N LYS A 173 -10.79 -8.12 5.73
CA LYS A 173 -9.90 -8.54 6.82
C LYS A 173 -10.72 -8.98 8.03
N GLU A 174 -11.60 -8.11 8.54
CA GLU A 174 -12.44 -8.41 9.70
C GLU A 174 -13.29 -9.68 9.51
N LYS A 175 -13.87 -9.86 8.32
CA LYS A 175 -14.63 -11.07 7.98
C LYS A 175 -13.76 -12.31 7.96
N LEU A 176 -12.55 -12.22 7.42
CA LEU A 176 -11.59 -13.32 7.39
C LEU A 176 -11.14 -13.70 8.81
N LEU A 177 -10.69 -12.73 9.60
CA LEU A 177 -10.25 -12.96 10.98
C LEU A 177 -11.38 -13.57 11.83
N THR A 178 -12.58 -13.00 11.76
CA THR A 178 -13.77 -13.56 12.44
C THR A 178 -14.06 -15.00 11.99
N ALA A 179 -13.85 -15.33 10.72
CA ALA A 179 -14.03 -16.70 10.24
C ALA A 179 -12.94 -17.65 10.76
N ILE A 180 -11.70 -17.18 10.88
CA ILE A 180 -10.59 -17.93 11.47
C ILE A 180 -10.89 -18.26 12.93
N ASP A 181 -11.20 -17.24 13.75
CA ASP A 181 -11.45 -17.37 15.19
C ASP A 181 -12.62 -18.32 15.49
N ASN A 182 -13.66 -18.26 14.66
CA ASN A 182 -14.86 -19.09 14.83
C ASN A 182 -14.76 -20.45 14.14
N GLY A 183 -13.60 -20.82 13.58
CA GLY A 183 -13.41 -22.10 12.89
C GLY A 183 -14.29 -22.28 11.64
N LYS A 184 -14.75 -21.18 11.02
CA LYS A 184 -15.61 -21.20 9.83
C LYS A 184 -14.79 -21.43 8.55
N PRO A 185 -15.44 -21.77 7.40
CA PRO A 185 -14.76 -21.87 6.11
C PRO A 185 -14.13 -20.55 5.67
N THR A 186 -12.84 -20.59 5.35
CA THR A 186 -11.99 -19.41 5.07
C THR A 186 -11.65 -19.25 3.59
N ARG A 187 -11.73 -20.31 2.78
CA ARG A 187 -11.23 -20.34 1.39
C ARG A 187 -11.63 -19.13 0.53
N THR A 188 -12.92 -18.82 0.43
CA THR A 188 -13.41 -17.71 -0.41
C THR A 188 -13.04 -16.35 0.20
N LEU A 189 -13.06 -16.23 1.52
CA LEU A 189 -12.72 -15.00 2.24
C LEU A 189 -11.24 -14.68 2.09
N ALA A 190 -10.37 -15.68 2.27
CA ALA A 190 -8.93 -15.56 2.09
C ALA A 190 -8.57 -15.17 0.65
N LYS A 191 -9.15 -15.85 -0.33
CA LYS A 191 -8.96 -15.50 -1.75
C LYS A 191 -9.31 -14.03 -2.01
N LYS A 192 -10.51 -13.61 -1.58
CA LYS A 192 -10.99 -12.24 -1.79
C LYS A 192 -10.11 -11.21 -1.09
N TYR A 193 -9.80 -11.43 0.18
CA TYR A 193 -8.96 -10.53 0.97
C TYR A 193 -7.58 -10.36 0.33
N PHE A 194 -6.88 -11.45 -0.01
CA PHE A 194 -5.54 -11.34 -0.60
C PHE A 194 -5.57 -10.78 -2.02
N GLU A 195 -6.63 -11.02 -2.81
CA GLU A 195 -6.82 -10.35 -4.10
C GLU A 195 -6.90 -8.82 -3.93
N THR A 196 -7.73 -8.34 -2.99
CA THR A 196 -7.87 -6.91 -2.72
C THR A 196 -6.59 -6.33 -2.11
N ALA A 197 -6.04 -6.96 -1.07
CA ALA A 197 -4.86 -6.48 -0.36
C ALA A 197 -3.63 -6.39 -1.28
N TYR A 198 -3.38 -7.40 -2.10
CA TYR A 198 -2.21 -7.39 -2.99
C TYR A 198 -2.38 -6.42 -4.17
N SER A 199 -3.61 -6.18 -4.62
CA SER A 199 -3.90 -5.18 -5.65
C SER A 199 -3.59 -3.75 -5.20
N GLN A 200 -3.59 -3.46 -3.89
CA GLN A 200 -3.17 -2.16 -3.37
C GLN A 200 -1.69 -1.87 -3.68
N TYR A 201 -0.81 -2.88 -3.61
CA TYR A 201 0.58 -2.72 -4.03
C TYR A 201 0.71 -2.38 -5.52
N LEU A 202 -0.17 -2.92 -6.37
CA LEU A 202 -0.17 -2.57 -7.80
C LEU A 202 -0.59 -1.11 -8.01
N GLY A 203 -1.60 -0.64 -7.27
CA GLY A 203 -2.07 0.75 -7.34
C GLY A 203 -1.06 1.80 -6.85
N LEU A 204 -0.14 1.40 -5.96
CA LEU A 204 0.94 2.25 -5.45
C LEU A 204 2.22 2.18 -6.29
N SER A 205 2.26 1.29 -7.29
CA SER A 205 3.43 1.14 -8.16
C SER A 205 3.73 2.45 -8.91
N PRO A 206 4.98 2.92 -8.96
CA PRO A 206 5.37 4.10 -9.74
C PRO A 206 5.29 3.89 -11.27
N GLY A 207 4.81 2.73 -11.73
CA GLY A 207 4.56 2.46 -13.14
C GLY A 207 5.79 1.88 -13.84
N ARG A 208 6.11 2.35 -15.05
CA ARG A 208 7.33 1.97 -15.80
C ARG A 208 8.22 3.18 -15.98
N TYR A 209 9.51 2.92 -15.96
CA TYR A 209 10.54 3.91 -16.25
C TYR A 209 10.55 4.29 -17.73
N LYS A 210 10.46 5.59 -18.06
CA LYS A 210 10.39 6.06 -19.46
C LYS A 210 11.55 6.95 -19.92
N ASP A 211 12.24 7.65 -19.00
CA ASP A 211 13.00 8.85 -19.37
C ASP A 211 14.50 8.83 -19.04
N GLY A 212 15.10 7.70 -18.68
CA GLY A 212 16.57 7.63 -18.51
C GLY A 212 17.15 8.35 -17.26
N ASN A 213 16.30 8.93 -16.39
CA ASN A 213 16.70 9.49 -15.09
C ASN A 213 16.53 8.50 -13.91
N HIS A 214 17.56 7.68 -13.66
CA HIS A 214 17.53 6.64 -12.63
C HIS A 214 17.28 7.19 -11.22
N GLN A 215 17.79 8.38 -10.93
CA GLN A 215 17.71 9.00 -9.60
C GLN A 215 16.30 9.45 -9.25
N HIS A 216 15.64 10.14 -10.19
CA HIS A 216 14.26 10.56 -10.01
C HIS A 216 13.34 9.36 -9.78
N TYR A 217 13.48 8.32 -10.58
CA TYR A 217 12.62 7.15 -10.43
C TYR A 217 12.93 6.35 -9.15
N ALA A 218 14.20 6.24 -8.75
CA ALA A 218 14.54 5.60 -7.47
C ALA A 218 13.90 6.33 -6.28
N SER A 219 13.74 7.66 -6.36
CA SER A 219 12.98 8.43 -5.36
C SER A 219 11.49 8.09 -5.39
N GLU A 220 10.88 7.93 -6.57
CA GLU A 220 9.47 7.51 -6.69
C GLU A 220 9.25 6.09 -6.15
N VAL A 221 10.19 5.17 -6.37
CA VAL A 221 10.16 3.82 -5.77
C VAL A 221 10.25 3.89 -4.25
N PHE A 222 11.14 4.74 -3.71
CA PHE A 222 11.25 4.93 -2.27
C PHE A 222 9.93 5.46 -1.69
N GLU A 223 9.36 6.51 -2.27
CA GLU A 223 8.08 7.09 -1.83
C GLU A 223 6.91 6.10 -1.95
N ALA A 224 6.85 5.34 -3.05
CA ALA A 224 5.86 4.29 -3.24
C ALA A 224 6.00 3.19 -2.18
N TYR A 225 7.22 2.71 -1.94
CA TYR A 225 7.48 1.69 -0.94
C TYR A 225 7.13 2.18 0.48
N GLU A 226 7.43 3.42 0.84
CA GLU A 226 7.02 4.00 2.13
C GLU A 226 5.49 4.00 2.30
N LYS A 227 4.74 4.33 1.25
CA LYS A 227 3.26 4.29 1.27
C LYS A 227 2.69 2.88 1.50
N THR A 228 3.43 1.83 1.20
CA THR A 228 2.97 0.44 1.37
C THR A 228 3.07 -0.09 2.81
N LYS A 229 3.70 0.65 3.75
CA LYS A 229 3.96 0.16 5.12
C LYS A 229 2.70 -0.35 5.82
N HIS A 230 1.61 0.41 5.76
CA HIS A 230 0.35 0.04 6.42
C HIS A 230 -0.21 -1.30 5.89
N ILE A 231 -0.08 -1.56 4.59
CA ILE A 231 -0.52 -2.82 3.96
C ILE A 231 0.29 -4.00 4.52
N ALA A 232 1.61 -3.82 4.69
CA ALA A 232 2.48 -4.86 5.24
C ALA A 232 2.12 -5.20 6.69
N LEU A 233 1.80 -4.19 7.50
CA LEU A 233 1.36 -4.37 8.90
C LEU A 233 0.03 -5.15 8.96
N GLU A 234 -0.95 -4.80 8.11
CA GLU A 234 -2.22 -5.50 8.06
C GLU A 234 -2.08 -6.96 7.58
N LEU A 235 -1.22 -7.21 6.59
CA LEU A 235 -0.94 -8.55 6.11
C LEU A 235 -0.28 -9.41 7.20
N HIS A 236 0.71 -8.86 7.89
CA HIS A 236 1.37 -9.55 9.00
C HIS A 236 0.37 -9.97 10.08
N GLU A 237 -0.56 -9.09 10.46
CA GLU A 237 -1.62 -9.44 11.43
C GLU A 237 -2.46 -10.64 10.97
N VAL A 238 -2.85 -10.69 9.68
CA VAL A 238 -3.58 -11.84 9.13
C VAL A 238 -2.72 -13.09 9.11
N PHE A 239 -1.42 -12.98 8.81
CA PHE A 239 -0.50 -14.12 8.82
C PHE A 239 -0.31 -14.69 10.22
N GLU A 240 -0.07 -13.84 11.23
CA GLU A 240 0.06 -14.27 12.63
C GLU A 240 -1.22 -14.96 13.11
N VAL A 241 -2.40 -14.34 12.96
CA VAL A 241 -3.66 -14.94 13.42
C VAL A 241 -3.95 -16.26 12.70
N ALA A 242 -3.67 -16.35 11.39
CA ALA A 242 -3.82 -17.59 10.64
C ALA A 242 -2.82 -18.67 11.12
N ALA A 243 -1.59 -18.30 11.43
CA ALA A 243 -0.57 -19.21 11.95
C ALA A 243 -0.93 -19.72 13.35
N GLU A 244 -1.34 -18.85 14.27
CA GLU A 244 -1.76 -19.19 15.64
C GLU A 244 -2.92 -20.20 15.63
N HIS A 245 -3.87 -20.02 14.70
CA HIS A 245 -5.02 -20.90 14.50
C HIS A 245 -4.71 -22.10 13.59
N LYS A 246 -3.46 -22.26 13.14
CA LYS A 246 -2.99 -23.32 12.25
C LYS A 246 -3.82 -23.44 10.97
N LYS A 247 -4.28 -22.30 10.44
CA LYS A 247 -5.00 -22.18 9.17
C LYS A 247 -4.01 -22.20 8.00
N GLU A 248 -3.38 -23.35 7.79
CA GLU A 248 -2.40 -23.56 6.73
C GLU A 248 -2.97 -23.26 5.33
N ASP A 249 -4.28 -23.47 5.11
CA ASP A 249 -4.96 -23.14 3.86
C ASP A 249 -4.98 -21.63 3.57
N VAL A 250 -5.11 -20.80 4.60
CA VAL A 250 -5.09 -19.33 4.48
C VAL A 250 -3.67 -18.84 4.15
N LEU A 251 -2.67 -19.36 4.86
CA LEU A 251 -1.26 -19.02 4.64
C LEU A 251 -0.77 -19.47 3.26
N LEU A 252 -1.17 -20.67 2.82
CA LEU A 252 -0.89 -21.13 1.46
C LEU A 252 -1.59 -20.27 0.41
N GLN A 253 -2.83 -19.85 0.66
CA GLN A 253 -3.54 -18.93 -0.23
C GLN A 253 -2.83 -17.57 -0.29
N ALA A 254 -2.31 -17.05 0.83
CA ALA A 254 -1.51 -15.83 0.87
C ALA A 254 -0.28 -15.95 -0.03
N TYR A 255 0.45 -17.08 0.06
CA TYR A 255 1.60 -17.36 -0.80
C TYR A 255 1.22 -17.43 -2.28
N LYS A 256 0.17 -18.17 -2.62
CA LYS A 256 -0.32 -18.29 -4.01
C LYS A 256 -0.72 -16.95 -4.60
N SER A 257 -1.37 -16.10 -3.79
CA SER A 257 -1.78 -14.77 -4.23
C SER A 257 -0.61 -13.86 -4.56
N ILE A 258 0.63 -14.14 -4.10
CA ILE A 258 1.81 -13.30 -4.36
C ILE A 258 2.02 -13.09 -5.86
N GLN A 259 1.59 -14.06 -6.68
CA GLN A 259 1.60 -13.96 -8.14
C GLN A 259 0.95 -12.68 -8.69
N ILE A 260 -0.04 -12.11 -7.99
CA ILE A 260 -0.67 -10.83 -8.36
C ILE A 260 0.37 -9.73 -8.51
N VAL A 261 1.38 -9.72 -7.62
CA VAL A 261 2.46 -8.73 -7.59
C VAL A 261 3.70 -9.27 -8.29
N SER A 262 4.13 -10.51 -8.00
CA SER A 262 5.37 -11.07 -8.52
C SER A 262 5.37 -11.34 -10.02
N GLN A 263 4.21 -11.34 -10.69
CA GLN A 263 4.16 -11.44 -12.16
C GLN A 263 4.80 -10.22 -12.84
N TYR A 264 4.84 -9.06 -12.18
CA TYR A 264 5.45 -7.82 -12.70
C TYR A 264 6.97 -7.73 -12.47
N TYR A 265 7.57 -8.81 -11.95
CA TYR A 265 8.97 -8.88 -11.59
C TYR A 265 9.92 -8.97 -12.82
N ASP A 266 9.46 -9.52 -13.95
CA ASP A 266 10.25 -9.69 -15.19
C ASP A 266 9.47 -9.23 -16.44
N VAL A 267 8.77 -8.10 -16.37
CA VAL A 267 8.07 -7.58 -17.56
C VAL A 267 9.11 -7.23 -18.63
N MET A 268 8.93 -7.79 -19.83
CA MET A 268 9.81 -7.51 -20.98
C MET A 268 9.59 -6.06 -21.46
N PRO A 269 10.65 -5.31 -21.77
CA PRO A 269 10.51 -4.00 -22.40
C PRO A 269 9.80 -4.14 -23.75
N GLU A 270 8.85 -3.24 -24.04
CA GLU A 270 8.10 -3.23 -25.31
C GLU A 270 9.02 -3.09 -26.54
N ASP A 271 10.20 -2.47 -26.34
CA ASP A 271 11.12 -2.10 -27.41
C ASP A 271 12.37 -2.99 -27.51
N GLY A 272 12.45 -4.09 -26.75
CA GLY A 272 13.61 -5.00 -26.75
C GLY A 272 14.92 -4.38 -26.19
N GLY A 273 14.84 -3.24 -25.50
CA GLY A 273 15.97 -2.56 -24.84
C GLY A 273 16.45 -3.23 -23.54
N GLN A 274 17.56 -2.74 -22.96
CA GLN A 274 18.14 -3.32 -21.73
C GLN A 274 17.24 -3.16 -20.49
N LEU A 275 17.26 -4.22 -19.67
CA LEU A 275 16.56 -4.55 -18.41
C LEU A 275 16.51 -3.51 -17.26
N SER A 276 16.97 -2.27 -17.43
CA SER A 276 17.01 -1.29 -16.34
C SER A 276 15.67 -0.55 -16.18
N GLU A 277 14.60 -1.28 -15.89
CA GLU A 277 13.34 -0.67 -15.44
C GLU A 277 13.31 -0.64 -13.91
N VAL A 278 13.34 0.56 -13.34
CA VAL A 278 13.44 0.79 -11.90
C VAL A 278 12.16 0.36 -11.14
N SER A 279 11.04 0.14 -11.82
CA SER A 279 9.83 -0.52 -11.27
C SER A 279 10.11 -1.92 -10.73
N LYS A 280 11.10 -2.60 -11.30
CA LYS A 280 11.54 -3.90 -10.83
C LYS A 280 12.01 -3.85 -9.37
N ASP A 281 12.70 -2.78 -8.97
CA ASP A 281 13.14 -2.58 -7.59
C ASP A 281 11.94 -2.51 -6.65
N TYR A 282 10.87 -1.80 -7.03
CA TYR A 282 9.61 -1.75 -6.26
C TYR A 282 9.03 -3.14 -6.03
N TYR A 283 8.84 -3.93 -7.11
CA TYR A 283 8.26 -5.27 -7.00
C TYR A 283 9.17 -6.24 -6.22
N ILE A 284 10.49 -6.12 -6.37
CA ILE A 284 11.47 -6.88 -5.59
C ILE A 284 11.29 -6.62 -4.09
N LEU A 285 11.13 -5.36 -3.68
CA LEU A 285 10.99 -4.97 -2.28
C LEU A 285 9.72 -5.53 -1.65
N VAL A 286 8.58 -5.27 -2.28
CA VAL A 286 7.27 -5.66 -1.73
C VAL A 286 7.11 -7.18 -1.71
N VAL A 287 7.59 -7.90 -2.74
CA VAL A 287 7.56 -9.37 -2.75
C VAL A 287 8.47 -9.92 -1.66
N ASN A 288 9.69 -9.39 -1.52
CA ASN A 288 10.60 -9.85 -0.47
C ASN A 288 10.03 -9.60 0.93
N GLU A 289 9.39 -8.46 1.14
CA GLU A 289 8.70 -8.11 2.38
C GLU A 289 7.55 -9.06 2.69
N ILE A 290 6.61 -9.25 1.76
CA ILE A 290 5.46 -10.15 1.95
C ILE A 290 5.93 -11.58 2.25
N VAL A 291 6.87 -12.11 1.48
CA VAL A 291 7.37 -13.48 1.68
C VAL A 291 8.11 -13.60 3.01
N SER A 292 8.90 -12.60 3.41
CA SER A 292 9.64 -12.65 4.69
C SER A 292 8.70 -12.58 5.88
N LEU A 293 7.68 -11.72 5.85
CA LEU A 293 6.65 -11.66 6.89
C LEU A 293 5.87 -12.99 6.97
N LEU A 294 5.42 -13.53 5.83
CA LEU A 294 4.69 -14.80 5.80
C LEU A 294 5.53 -15.96 6.35
N MET A 295 6.79 -16.07 5.93
CA MET A 295 7.70 -17.12 6.40
C MET A 295 8.04 -16.96 7.88
N GLY A 296 8.13 -15.72 8.38
CA GLY A 296 8.27 -15.40 9.80
C GLY A 296 7.11 -15.94 10.63
N SER A 297 5.88 -15.61 10.24
CA SER A 297 4.68 -16.09 10.94
C SER A 297 4.55 -17.61 10.95
N ILE A 298 4.88 -18.27 9.83
CA ILE A 298 4.93 -19.74 9.76
C ILE A 298 6.00 -20.31 10.69
N SER A 299 7.13 -19.61 10.82
CA SER A 299 8.26 -19.97 11.67
C SER A 299 7.93 -19.88 13.15
N HIS A 300 7.29 -18.78 13.59
CA HIS A 300 6.87 -18.58 14.98
C HIS A 300 6.00 -19.74 15.49
N GLU A 301 5.03 -20.17 14.67
CA GLU A 301 4.10 -21.26 14.99
C GLU A 301 4.57 -22.65 14.55
N LYS A 302 5.81 -22.75 14.05
CA LYS A 302 6.50 -24.01 13.75
C LYS A 302 5.75 -24.88 12.74
N LEU A 303 5.08 -24.24 11.77
CA LEU A 303 4.30 -24.88 10.71
C LEU A 303 5.21 -25.42 9.60
N TRP A 304 6.19 -26.25 9.96
CA TRP A 304 7.26 -26.73 9.07
C TRP A 304 6.74 -27.58 7.90
N GLY A 305 5.59 -28.24 8.07
CA GLY A 305 4.95 -29.02 7.00
C GLY A 305 4.50 -28.14 5.84
N LEU A 306 3.91 -26.98 6.16
CA LEU A 306 3.44 -26.01 5.17
C LEU A 306 4.59 -25.44 4.33
N MET A 307 5.80 -25.31 4.89
CA MET A 307 6.97 -24.81 4.16
C MET A 307 7.31 -25.65 2.94
N GLN A 308 7.15 -26.97 3.04
CA GLN A 308 7.33 -27.87 1.90
C GLN A 308 6.31 -27.58 0.78
N GLU A 309 5.06 -27.36 1.15
CA GLU A 309 4.02 -27.04 0.19
C GLU A 309 4.27 -25.67 -0.46
N ILE A 310 4.68 -24.66 0.32
CA ILE A 310 5.07 -23.34 -0.19
C ILE A 310 6.23 -23.44 -1.18
N ALA A 311 7.32 -24.10 -0.80
CA ALA A 311 8.50 -24.20 -1.66
C ALA A 311 8.24 -24.94 -2.97
N SER A 312 7.34 -25.94 -2.95
CA SER A 312 6.92 -26.67 -4.16
C SER A 312 5.83 -25.96 -4.97
N THR A 313 5.17 -24.95 -4.40
CA THR A 313 4.09 -24.22 -5.06
C THR A 313 4.64 -23.28 -6.14
N LYS A 314 4.11 -23.45 -7.34
CA LYS A 314 4.44 -22.70 -8.54
C LYS A 314 3.55 -21.47 -8.69
N LEU A 315 4.18 -20.30 -8.85
CA LEU A 315 3.52 -19.03 -9.12
C LEU A 315 3.59 -18.69 -10.62
N SER A 316 2.50 -18.14 -11.16
CA SER A 316 2.42 -17.71 -12.56
C SER A 316 3.33 -16.49 -12.85
N ARG A 317 3.84 -16.40 -14.08
CA ARG A 317 4.57 -15.24 -14.62
C ARG A 317 3.73 -14.48 -15.64
N ALA A 318 4.06 -13.21 -15.89
CA ALA A 318 3.41 -12.38 -16.91
C ALA A 318 4.04 -12.51 -18.31
N ASP A 319 5.24 -13.08 -18.44
CA ASP A 319 5.97 -13.15 -19.71
C ASP A 319 5.55 -14.34 -20.59
N MET A 320 5.82 -14.26 -21.90
CA MET A 320 5.46 -15.28 -22.91
C MET A 320 6.18 -16.63 -22.74
N TYR A 321 6.91 -16.84 -21.64
CA TYR A 321 7.60 -18.08 -21.34
C TYR A 321 6.71 -18.95 -20.43
N GLU A 322 6.56 -20.23 -20.78
CA GLU A 322 5.77 -21.22 -20.00
C GLU A 322 6.37 -21.56 -18.61
N GLU A 323 7.36 -20.80 -18.12
CA GLU A 323 8.01 -21.08 -16.84
C GLU A 323 7.21 -20.56 -15.65
N THR A 324 7.21 -21.32 -14.57
CA THR A 324 6.64 -20.94 -13.27
C THR A 324 7.72 -20.46 -12.31
N ARG A 325 7.41 -19.56 -11.37
CA ARG A 325 8.32 -19.19 -10.27
C ARG A 325 8.09 -20.04 -9.03
N THR A 326 9.17 -20.32 -8.32
CA THR A 326 9.20 -20.95 -7.00
C THR A 326 9.93 -20.01 -6.03
N LEU A 327 9.94 -20.35 -4.74
CA LEU A 327 10.46 -19.50 -3.65
C LEU A 327 11.89 -18.99 -3.90
N ASP A 328 12.75 -19.81 -4.50
CA ASP A 328 14.14 -19.50 -4.87
C ASP A 328 14.26 -18.42 -5.97
N ARG A 329 13.21 -18.22 -6.78
CA ARG A 329 13.15 -17.24 -7.88
C ARG A 329 12.42 -15.95 -7.54
N LEU A 330 12.09 -15.74 -6.26
CA LEU A 330 11.45 -14.53 -5.72
C LEU A 330 12.47 -13.60 -5.02
N TYR A 331 13.72 -13.61 -5.49
CA TYR A 331 14.81 -12.84 -4.90
C TYR A 331 15.61 -12.09 -5.96
N GLY A 332 15.94 -10.83 -5.67
CA GLY A 332 16.57 -9.88 -6.58
C GLY A 332 17.24 -8.78 -5.78
N HIS A 333 17.98 -7.88 -6.42
CA HIS A 333 18.68 -6.81 -5.71
C HIS A 333 18.21 -5.44 -6.21
N PRO A 334 17.57 -4.61 -5.36
CA PRO A 334 17.00 -3.33 -5.75
C PRO A 334 18.09 -2.23 -5.84
N GLN A 335 19.01 -2.37 -6.79
CA GLN A 335 20.26 -1.60 -6.81
C GLN A 335 20.05 -0.08 -6.93
N ASN A 336 19.06 0.38 -7.71
CA ASN A 336 18.84 1.82 -7.92
C ASN A 336 18.27 2.46 -6.66
N LEU A 337 17.29 1.81 -6.02
CA LEU A 337 16.78 2.26 -4.73
C LEU A 337 17.90 2.36 -3.70
N LEU A 338 18.81 1.38 -3.66
CA LEU A 338 19.89 1.36 -2.69
C LEU A 338 20.88 2.50 -2.87
N ASN A 339 21.20 2.84 -4.13
CA ASN A 339 22.04 3.99 -4.42
C ASN A 339 21.36 5.28 -3.94
N TYR A 340 20.08 5.45 -4.27
CA TYR A 340 19.28 6.58 -3.80
C TYR A 340 19.23 6.68 -2.27
N TYR A 341 18.97 5.58 -1.57
CA TYR A 341 18.87 5.56 -0.11
C TYR A 341 20.20 5.93 0.58
N LYS A 342 21.34 5.49 0.04
CA LYS A 342 22.66 5.88 0.55
C LYS A 342 22.90 7.38 0.43
N GLU A 343 22.51 7.97 -0.71
CA GLU A 343 22.61 9.40 -0.94
C GLU A 343 21.67 10.18 -0.02
N LEU A 344 20.42 9.74 0.11
CA LEU A 344 19.41 10.33 1.01
C LEU A 344 19.91 10.39 2.45
N LYS A 345 20.55 9.32 2.93
CA LYS A 345 21.09 9.23 4.29
C LYS A 345 22.46 9.88 4.45
N SER A 346 23.11 10.28 3.35
CA SER A 346 24.50 10.77 3.34
C SER A 346 25.47 9.80 4.06
N VAL A 347 25.20 8.50 3.98
CA VAL A 347 25.94 7.43 4.66
C VAL A 347 26.10 6.23 3.73
N ASN A 348 27.32 5.71 3.63
CA ASN A 348 27.58 4.46 2.90
C ASN A 348 27.45 3.25 3.83
N TYR A 349 26.28 2.63 3.85
CA TYR A 349 26.04 1.41 4.62
C TYR A 349 26.70 0.19 3.96
N VAL A 350 27.26 -0.70 4.79
CA VAL A 350 27.86 -1.98 4.36
C VAL A 350 26.79 -2.92 3.79
N ILE A 351 25.65 -3.04 4.47
CA ILE A 351 24.48 -3.81 4.01
C ILE A 351 23.33 -2.81 3.84
N PRO A 352 23.13 -2.24 2.64
CA PRO A 352 22.28 -1.07 2.45
C PRO A 352 20.79 -1.31 2.74
N MET A 353 20.33 -2.55 2.63
CA MET A 353 18.94 -2.91 2.93
C MET A 353 18.66 -2.98 4.44
N THR A 354 19.64 -3.37 5.26
CA THR A 354 19.47 -3.51 6.72
C THR A 354 18.93 -2.24 7.38
N PRO A 355 19.54 -1.05 7.21
CA PRO A 355 19.03 0.18 7.80
C PRO A 355 17.66 0.58 7.24
N LEU A 356 17.42 0.42 5.93
CA LEU A 356 16.13 0.74 5.32
C LEU A 356 14.99 -0.05 5.97
N ILE A 357 15.14 -1.37 6.10
CA ILE A 357 14.13 -2.26 6.69
C ILE A 357 14.01 -2.02 8.20
N ALA A 358 15.13 -1.86 8.91
CA ALA A 358 15.13 -1.63 10.36
C ALA A 358 14.44 -0.30 10.73
N GLU A 359 14.64 0.75 9.94
CA GLU A 359 13.93 2.03 10.12
C GLU A 359 12.44 1.88 9.80
N ARG A 360 12.11 1.19 8.71
CA ARG A 360 10.72 0.96 8.27
C ARG A 360 9.86 0.33 9.37
N PHE A 361 10.37 -0.66 10.10
CA PHE A 361 9.65 -1.34 11.19
C PHE A 361 10.11 -0.93 12.59
N SER A 362 10.75 0.23 12.73
CA SER A 362 11.30 0.69 14.01
C SER A 362 10.24 0.86 15.12
N ASP A 363 8.99 1.13 14.74
CA ASP A 363 7.82 1.26 15.60
C ASP A 363 7.07 -0.05 15.86
N SER A 364 7.49 -1.16 15.23
CA SER A 364 6.79 -2.46 15.27
C SER A 364 7.79 -3.61 15.43
N GLN A 365 8.23 -3.86 16.67
CA GLN A 365 9.28 -4.85 16.95
C GLN A 365 8.89 -6.27 16.54
N ASP A 366 7.64 -6.67 16.77
CA ASP A 366 7.16 -8.02 16.41
C ASP A 366 7.20 -8.23 14.88
N VAL A 367 6.82 -7.22 14.11
CA VAL A 367 6.89 -7.25 12.63
C VAL A 367 8.33 -7.30 12.15
N LEU A 368 9.22 -6.51 12.78
CA LEU A 368 10.66 -6.57 12.49
C LEU A 368 11.22 -7.96 12.78
N GLN A 369 10.83 -8.59 13.90
CA GLN A 369 11.27 -9.93 14.27
C GLN A 369 10.74 -10.98 13.29
N ALA A 370 9.47 -10.92 12.91
CA ALA A 370 8.90 -11.79 11.87
C ALA A 370 9.66 -11.68 10.54
N TYR A 371 9.99 -10.45 10.12
CA TYR A 371 10.80 -10.23 8.93
C TYR A 371 12.19 -10.88 9.06
N ILE A 372 12.86 -10.69 10.21
CA ILE A 372 14.18 -11.28 10.48
C ILE A 372 14.11 -12.81 10.40
N ASP A 373 13.14 -13.40 11.09
CA ASP A 373 12.92 -14.85 11.12
C ASP A 373 12.69 -15.40 9.72
N GLY A 374 11.75 -14.83 8.97
CA GLY A 374 11.45 -15.30 7.62
C GLY A 374 12.58 -15.03 6.62
N SER A 375 13.26 -13.88 6.70
CA SER A 375 14.39 -13.57 5.83
C SER A 375 15.57 -14.51 6.07
N MET A 376 15.88 -14.83 7.34
CA MET A 376 16.96 -15.74 7.69
C MET A 376 16.60 -17.19 7.36
N LEU A 377 15.35 -17.58 7.57
CA LEU A 377 14.87 -18.90 7.20
C LEU A 377 15.00 -19.12 5.68
N ARG A 378 14.59 -18.14 4.87
CA ARG A 378 14.78 -18.22 3.41
C ARG A 378 16.23 -18.34 3.00
N TYR A 379 17.15 -17.64 3.67
CA TYR A 379 18.58 -17.77 3.41
C TYR A 379 19.03 -19.22 3.56
N PHE A 380 18.69 -19.87 4.68
CA PHE A 380 19.05 -21.26 4.92
C PHE A 380 18.35 -22.26 3.98
N LEU A 381 17.12 -21.96 3.55
CA LEU A 381 16.32 -22.88 2.73
C LEU A 381 16.62 -22.81 1.23
N VAL A 382 16.88 -21.62 0.69
CA VAL A 382 17.02 -21.41 -0.76
C VAL A 382 18.23 -20.56 -1.15
N GLY A 383 19.11 -20.24 -0.20
CA GLY A 383 20.35 -19.50 -0.45
C GLY A 383 20.15 -18.01 -0.76
N SER A 384 18.98 -17.44 -0.50
CA SER A 384 18.69 -16.02 -0.76
C SER A 384 19.39 -15.12 0.25
N TYR A 385 20.22 -14.17 -0.20
CA TYR A 385 20.98 -13.31 0.71
C TYR A 385 20.04 -12.48 1.64
N PRO A 386 20.18 -12.57 2.97
CA PRO A 386 19.25 -11.95 3.90
C PRO A 386 19.53 -10.44 4.04
N TRP A 387 18.61 -9.62 3.52
CA TRP A 387 18.74 -8.15 3.48
C TRP A 387 18.90 -7.49 4.85
N ILE A 388 18.42 -8.14 5.91
CA ILE A 388 18.42 -7.64 7.30
C ILE A 388 19.59 -8.17 8.14
N VAL A 389 20.50 -8.96 7.54
CA VAL A 389 21.54 -9.69 8.27
C VAL A 389 22.51 -8.79 9.03
N GLY A 390 22.65 -7.52 8.65
CA GLY A 390 23.48 -6.57 9.39
C GLY A 390 23.06 -6.39 10.85
N LEU A 391 21.78 -6.63 11.19
CA LEU A 391 21.33 -6.63 12.58
C LEU A 391 21.96 -7.77 13.40
N LEU A 392 22.24 -8.91 12.77
CA LEU A 392 22.88 -10.08 13.40
C LEU A 392 24.41 -9.99 13.43
N LEU A 393 24.99 -9.10 12.64
CA LEU A 393 26.43 -8.88 12.59
C LEU A 393 26.89 -7.71 13.47
N GLY A 394 25.97 -6.79 13.82
CA GLY A 394 26.21 -5.57 14.59
C GLY A 394 26.26 -5.76 16.12
N ASN A 395 26.64 -4.72 16.87
CA ASN A 395 26.87 -4.79 18.33
C ASN A 395 25.65 -5.22 19.17
N SER A 396 24.43 -5.08 18.66
CA SER A 396 23.19 -5.43 19.38
C SER A 396 22.55 -6.71 18.86
N TRP A 397 23.30 -7.57 18.18
CA TRP A 397 22.78 -8.75 17.49
C TRP A 397 21.96 -9.70 18.37
N THR A 398 22.24 -9.77 19.67
CA THR A 398 21.56 -10.68 20.59
C THR A 398 20.06 -10.43 20.72
N LYS A 399 19.58 -9.20 20.45
CA LYS A 399 18.14 -8.86 20.50
C LYS A 399 17.38 -9.23 19.22
N HIS A 400 18.08 -9.71 18.20
CA HIS A 400 17.53 -9.97 16.86
C HIS A 400 17.69 -11.42 16.42
N ILE A 401 18.07 -12.31 17.34
CA ILE A 401 18.34 -13.72 17.03
C ILE A 401 17.05 -14.38 16.54
N PRO A 402 17.05 -15.01 15.34
CA PRO A 402 15.86 -15.69 14.87
C PRO A 402 15.47 -16.84 15.79
N GLU A 403 14.18 -16.94 16.10
CA GLU A 403 13.71 -17.91 17.11
C GLU A 403 13.94 -19.35 16.65
N PHE A 404 13.79 -19.59 15.34
CA PHE A 404 13.99 -20.92 14.75
C PHE A 404 15.44 -21.41 14.81
N PHE A 405 16.44 -20.56 15.12
CA PHE A 405 17.83 -21.02 15.20
C PHE A 405 17.99 -22.14 16.23
N ALA A 406 17.26 -22.09 17.34
CA ALA A 406 17.28 -23.16 18.34
C ALA A 406 16.68 -24.48 17.83
N GLU A 407 15.82 -24.42 16.80
CA GLU A 407 15.15 -25.58 16.20
C GLU A 407 16.12 -26.43 15.36
N PHE A 408 17.27 -25.91 14.92
CA PHE A 408 18.31 -26.70 14.25
C PHE A 408 18.83 -27.88 15.10
N LYS A 409 18.67 -27.84 16.42
CA LYS A 409 19.01 -28.95 17.32
C LYS A 409 18.02 -30.12 17.21
N LYS A 410 16.81 -29.88 16.68
CA LYS A 410 15.73 -30.87 16.64
C LYS A 410 15.75 -31.63 15.32
N VAL A 411 15.82 -32.97 15.42
CA VAL A 411 15.76 -33.87 14.27
C VAL A 411 14.46 -33.69 13.46
N SER A 412 13.34 -33.41 14.13
CA SER A 412 12.04 -33.18 13.46
C SER A 412 12.05 -31.95 12.56
N PHE A 413 12.66 -30.85 13.01
CA PHE A 413 12.83 -29.63 12.22
C PHE A 413 13.75 -29.89 11.03
N VAL A 414 14.93 -30.46 11.29
CA VAL A 414 15.91 -30.79 10.24
C VAL A 414 15.31 -31.69 9.16
N ASN A 415 14.58 -32.74 9.54
CA ASN A 415 13.89 -33.60 8.59
C ASN A 415 12.82 -32.88 7.77
N ALA A 416 12.15 -31.87 8.33
CA ALA A 416 11.19 -31.06 7.59
C ALA A 416 11.92 -30.14 6.58
N MET A 417 13.00 -29.47 7.02
CA MET A 417 13.77 -28.58 6.16
C MET A 417 14.46 -29.33 5.01
N MET A 418 15.00 -30.53 5.25
CA MET A 418 15.58 -31.37 4.20
C MET A 418 14.62 -31.68 3.05
N LYS A 419 13.31 -31.77 3.31
CA LYS A 419 12.31 -31.95 2.25
C LYS A 419 12.13 -30.72 1.36
N VAL A 420 12.49 -29.54 1.88
CA VAL A 420 12.46 -28.26 1.17
C VAL A 420 13.74 -28.09 0.35
N THR A 421 14.88 -28.26 1.01
CA THR A 421 16.22 -28.01 0.45
C THR A 421 16.74 -29.14 -0.43
N GLY A 422 16.22 -30.36 -0.27
CA GLY A 422 16.46 -31.51 -1.14
C GLY A 422 17.66 -32.39 -0.77
N GLU A 423 18.34 -32.14 0.36
CA GLU A 423 19.40 -33.02 0.86
C GLU A 423 18.84 -34.39 1.26
N LYS A 424 19.64 -35.44 1.03
CA LYS A 424 19.24 -36.83 1.24
C LYS A 424 19.59 -37.33 2.64
N THR A 425 20.57 -36.70 3.29
CA THR A 425 21.05 -37.10 4.62
C THR A 425 21.15 -35.93 5.57
N VAL A 426 21.03 -36.20 6.88
CA VAL A 426 21.20 -35.20 7.94
C VAL A 426 22.61 -34.59 7.93
N ASP A 427 23.62 -35.38 7.57
CA ASP A 427 25.00 -34.91 7.49
C ASP A 427 25.20 -33.92 6.33
N GLU A 428 24.61 -34.19 5.15
CA GLU A 428 24.61 -33.23 4.02
C GLU A 428 23.95 -31.90 4.42
N PHE A 429 22.78 -31.96 5.06
CA PHE A 429 22.07 -30.77 5.52
C PHE A 429 22.88 -30.01 6.57
N ARG A 430 23.41 -30.71 7.57
CA ARG A 430 24.26 -30.14 8.63
C ARG A 430 25.46 -29.39 8.04
N SER A 431 26.19 -30.00 7.11
CA SER A 431 27.35 -29.37 6.47
C SER A 431 26.95 -28.16 5.62
N ASN A 432 25.79 -28.21 4.94
CA ASN A 432 25.28 -27.07 4.19
C ASN A 432 24.94 -25.88 5.11
N ILE A 433 24.18 -26.11 6.19
CA ILE A 433 23.83 -25.07 7.16
C ILE A 433 25.07 -24.48 7.83
N TRP A 434 26.00 -25.33 8.27
CA TRP A 434 27.24 -24.86 8.89
C TRP A 434 28.08 -24.03 7.92
N LYS A 435 28.21 -24.48 6.67
CA LYS A 435 28.89 -23.73 5.61
C LYS A 435 28.25 -22.34 5.41
N GLN A 436 26.93 -22.27 5.29
CA GLN A 436 26.22 -20.98 5.15
C GLN A 436 26.42 -20.08 6.36
N ALA A 437 26.31 -20.63 7.58
CA ALA A 437 26.48 -19.87 8.81
C ALA A 437 27.93 -19.36 9.04
N SER A 438 28.92 -20.09 8.53
CA SER A 438 30.35 -19.74 8.60
C SER A 438 30.83 -18.87 7.43
N ALA A 439 30.01 -18.66 6.41
CA ALA A 439 30.37 -17.83 5.27
C ALA A 439 30.63 -16.39 5.72
N ASP A 440 31.67 -15.76 5.19
CA ASP A 440 31.92 -14.34 5.40
C ASP A 440 30.82 -13.53 4.71
N LEU A 441 29.95 -12.94 5.52
CA LEU A 441 28.81 -12.13 5.09
C LEU A 441 29.09 -10.64 5.24
N ALA A 442 30.10 -10.27 6.04
CA ALA A 442 30.41 -8.89 6.34
C ALA A 442 31.47 -8.31 5.42
N ASN A 443 32.55 -9.05 5.12
CA ASN A 443 33.79 -8.62 4.41
C ASN A 443 34.37 -7.23 4.84
N TRP A 444 33.77 -6.56 5.83
CA TRP A 444 33.85 -5.13 6.15
C TRP A 444 33.37 -4.90 7.59
N SER A 445 33.39 -3.64 8.07
CA SER A 445 33.31 -3.08 9.43
C SER A 445 32.24 -3.55 10.46
N TYR A 446 31.63 -4.74 10.33
CA TYR A 446 30.80 -5.32 11.39
C TYR A 446 31.66 -6.00 12.47
N PRO A 447 31.21 -5.99 13.74
CA PRO A 447 31.84 -6.73 14.83
C PRO A 447 31.97 -8.24 14.57
N ASN A 448 30.97 -8.83 13.90
CA ASN A 448 30.98 -10.22 13.48
C ASN A 448 31.04 -10.29 11.95
N ASP A 449 31.76 -11.28 11.42
CA ASP A 449 31.90 -11.55 10.00
C ASP A 449 30.89 -12.58 9.47
N ASN A 450 30.29 -13.39 10.36
CA ASN A 450 29.38 -14.49 10.00
C ASN A 450 28.30 -14.72 11.08
N LEU A 451 27.48 -15.78 10.90
CA LEU A 451 26.34 -16.11 11.78
C LEU A 451 26.69 -17.08 12.92
N LEU A 452 27.93 -17.55 13.01
CA LEU A 452 28.34 -18.48 14.08
C LEU A 452 28.12 -17.91 15.49
N PRO A 453 28.36 -16.62 15.78
CA PRO A 453 28.02 -16.05 17.10
C PRO A 453 26.54 -16.21 17.45
N ALA A 454 25.64 -16.02 16.48
CA ALA A 454 24.20 -16.19 16.67
C ALA A 454 23.79 -17.65 16.92
N LEU A 455 24.38 -18.61 16.19
CA LEU A 455 24.15 -20.04 16.43
C LEU A 455 24.69 -20.49 17.80
N LYS A 456 25.87 -20.01 18.20
CA LYS A 456 26.46 -20.31 19.51
C LYS A 456 25.59 -19.80 20.66
N PHE A 457 25.00 -18.61 20.51
CA PHE A 457 24.09 -18.05 21.51
C PHE A 457 22.91 -18.97 21.83
N VAL A 458 22.38 -19.67 20.82
CA VAL A 458 21.27 -20.62 20.99
C VAL A 458 21.75 -22.04 21.36
N GLY A 459 23.04 -22.21 21.66
CA GLY A 459 23.66 -23.46 22.11
C GLY A 459 24.05 -24.42 20.98
N ILE A 460 24.33 -23.91 19.77
CA ILE A 460 24.89 -24.68 18.65
C ILE A 460 26.37 -24.27 18.53
N GLU A 461 27.24 -24.96 19.27
CA GLU A 461 28.67 -24.62 19.39
C GLU A 461 29.50 -25.14 18.22
N THR A 462 29.08 -26.28 17.68
CA THR A 462 29.77 -27.02 16.63
C THR A 462 28.78 -27.50 15.57
N GLU A 463 29.28 -27.84 14.38
CA GLU A 463 28.50 -28.46 13.31
C GLU A 463 27.70 -29.68 13.82
N GLY A 464 28.30 -30.50 14.69
CA GLY A 464 27.68 -31.69 15.29
C GLY A 464 26.51 -31.42 16.25
N ASP A 465 26.27 -30.17 16.65
CA ASP A 465 25.13 -29.81 17.49
C ASP A 465 23.82 -29.68 16.69
N ILE A 466 23.89 -29.56 15.36
CA ILE A 466 22.73 -29.58 14.46
C ILE A 466 22.20 -31.02 14.37
N ALA A 467 20.92 -31.20 14.65
CA ALA A 467 20.25 -32.49 14.81
C ALA A 467 20.91 -33.42 15.84
N LYS A 468 21.55 -32.86 16.88
CA LYS A 468 22.15 -33.66 17.95
C LYS A 468 21.06 -34.37 18.75
N ASN A 469 21.11 -35.70 18.73
CA ASN A 469 20.19 -36.60 19.41
C ASN A 469 19.72 -36.05 20.77
N GLN A 470 18.44 -35.67 20.88
CA GLN A 470 17.75 -35.90 22.15
C GLN A 470 17.72 -37.43 22.28
N GLN A 471 18.43 -37.94 23.29
CA GLN A 471 18.42 -39.35 23.64
C GLN A 471 17.01 -39.90 23.50
N VAL A 472 16.87 -40.96 22.72
CA VAL A 472 15.82 -41.95 22.93
C VAL A 472 15.89 -42.30 24.41
N ILE A 473 14.97 -41.77 25.22
CA ILE A 473 14.69 -42.35 26.53
C ILE A 473 14.05 -43.69 26.17
N SER A 474 14.89 -44.73 26.12
CA SER A 474 14.42 -46.10 26.12
C SER A 474 13.66 -46.31 27.43
N VAL A 475 12.43 -46.82 27.27
CA VAL A 475 11.47 -47.26 28.29
C VAL A 475 12.14 -47.88 29.52
#